data_AF-A0A345XSP2-F1
#
_entry.id   AF-A0A345XSP2-F1
#
_cell.length_a   1.000
_cell.length_b   1.000
_cell.length_c   1.000
_cell.angle_alpha   90.00
_cell.angle_beta   90.00
_cell.angle_gamma   90.00
#
_symmetry.space_group_name_H-M   'P 1'
#
loop_
_entity.id
_entity.type
_entity.pdbx_description
1 polymer ?
#
loop_
_entity_poly.entity_id
_entity_poly.type
_entity_poly.pdbx_seq_one_letter_code
_entity_poly.pdbx_strand_id
1 'polypeptide(L)'
;MTDTDAVVGEYLYREAPPEWEDAVRHAAALLSSHWPKTPSRGVADAVGTVALLLYVLARSAGTTPAEVPAERLVDELDGPADIEGEPYALREALHQGLVEQGHTERTHPLRQLLARLSQREPLPQPDIPLDLTGGLTRWPSTLSDTARWTHAVLDGARQPGTV
;
A
#
# COMPACT_ATOMS: atom_id res chain seq x y z
N MET A 1 -17.21 3.10 17.12
CA MET A 1 -15.78 3.13 17.46
C MET A 1 -15.15 2.12 16.54
N THR A 2 -14.63 2.57 15.40
CA THR A 2 -13.97 1.70 14.43
C THR A 2 -12.67 1.24 15.08
N ASP A 3 -12.43 -0.06 15.11
CA ASP A 3 -11.35 -0.65 15.88
C ASP A 3 -10.00 -0.46 15.15
N THR A 4 -9.45 0.75 15.25
CA THR A 4 -8.13 1.11 14.72
C THR A 4 -7.07 0.15 15.23
N ASP A 5 -7.21 -0.28 16.48
CA ASP A 5 -6.28 -1.20 17.12
C ASP A 5 -6.34 -2.60 16.48
N ALA A 6 -7.51 -3.07 16.04
CA ALA A 6 -7.62 -4.32 15.29
C ALA A 6 -6.90 -4.26 13.94
N VAL A 7 -7.03 -3.16 13.19
CA VAL A 7 -6.33 -3.00 11.89
C VAL A 7 -4.82 -2.87 12.09
N VAL A 8 -4.38 -2.09 13.08
CA VAL A 8 -2.96 -1.96 13.43
C VAL A 8 -2.39 -3.32 13.87
N GLY A 9 -3.13 -4.05 14.70
CA GLY A 9 -2.74 -5.36 15.22
C GLY A 9 -2.47 -6.42 14.15
N GLU A 10 -3.15 -6.35 13.00
CA GLU A 10 -2.91 -7.26 11.86
C GLU A 10 -1.48 -7.14 11.29
N TYR A 11 -0.85 -5.99 11.47
CA TYR A 11 0.47 -5.66 10.92
C TYR A 11 1.59 -5.62 11.96
N LEU A 12 1.31 -5.87 13.24
CA LEU A 12 2.35 -5.93 14.27
C LEU A 12 3.04 -7.30 14.24
N TYR A 13 4.05 -7.42 13.39
CA TYR A 13 4.88 -8.63 13.30
C TYR A 13 5.90 -8.64 14.42
N ARG A 14 6.02 -9.77 15.12
CA ARG A 14 6.97 -9.95 16.23
C ARG A 14 8.43 -9.73 15.83
N GLU A 15 8.75 -10.02 14.58
CA GLU A 15 10.10 -9.93 14.01
C GLU A 15 10.35 -8.62 13.24
N ALA A 16 9.35 -7.74 13.14
CA ALA A 16 9.52 -6.45 12.49
C ALA A 16 10.27 -5.45 13.38
N PRO A 17 11.05 -4.53 12.76
CA PRO A 17 11.74 -3.48 13.50
C PRO A 17 10.75 -2.49 14.16
N PRO A 18 11.09 -1.83 15.28
CA PRO A 18 10.20 -0.86 15.93
C PRO A 18 9.70 0.25 15.01
N GLU A 19 10.54 0.70 14.06
CA GLU A 19 10.17 1.73 13.09
C GLU A 19 9.05 1.27 12.12
N TRP A 20 8.82 -0.04 11.99
CA TRP A 20 7.68 -0.57 11.26
C TRP A 20 6.37 -0.32 12.03
N GLU A 21 6.36 -0.51 13.34
CA GLU A 21 5.18 -0.23 14.15
C GLU A 21 4.79 1.25 14.07
N ASP A 22 5.77 2.15 14.12
CA ASP A 22 5.54 3.59 13.93
C ASP A 22 4.94 3.89 12.55
N ALA A 23 5.42 3.23 11.50
CA ALA A 23 4.88 3.38 10.15
C ALA A 23 3.43 2.88 10.05
N VAL A 24 3.09 1.75 10.68
CA VAL A 24 1.72 1.21 10.72
C VAL A 24 0.79 2.14 11.49
N ARG A 25 1.20 2.62 12.67
CA ARG A 25 0.41 3.57 13.47
C ARG A 25 0.19 4.88 12.72
N HIS A 26 1.22 5.39 12.06
CA HIS A 26 1.12 6.62 11.28
C HIS A 26 0.21 6.44 10.05
N ALA A 27 0.34 5.33 9.32
CA ALA A 27 -0.54 4.98 8.21
C ALA A 27 -2.01 4.89 8.65
N ALA A 28 -2.27 4.21 9.76
CA ALA A 28 -3.62 4.10 10.31
C ALA A 28 -4.19 5.47 10.70
N ALA A 29 -3.38 6.32 11.35
CA ALA A 29 -3.80 7.67 11.72
C ALA A 29 -4.16 8.52 10.48
N LEU A 30 -3.32 8.51 9.44
CA LEU A 30 -3.56 9.24 8.19
C LEU A 30 -4.86 8.83 7.50
N LEU A 31 -5.18 7.54 7.50
CA LEU A 31 -6.33 7.00 6.78
C LEU A 31 -7.62 6.99 7.60
N SER A 32 -7.52 7.08 8.93
CA SER A 32 -8.63 6.84 9.88
C SER A 32 -9.87 7.69 9.63
N SER A 33 -9.72 8.95 9.22
CA SER A 33 -10.85 9.86 8.97
C SER A 33 -11.67 9.47 7.74
N HIS A 34 -11.13 8.63 6.86
CA HIS A 34 -11.76 8.19 5.61
C HIS A 34 -12.22 6.73 5.65
N TRP A 35 -12.16 6.09 6.82
CA TRP A 35 -12.56 4.71 6.94
C TRP A 35 -14.06 4.52 6.72
N PRO A 36 -14.48 3.45 6.03
CA PRO A 36 -15.85 2.99 6.09
C PRO A 36 -16.24 2.70 7.55
N LYS A 37 -17.53 2.87 7.87
CA LYS A 37 -18.07 2.64 9.23
C LYS A 37 -17.78 1.24 9.78
N THR A 38 -17.53 0.28 8.89
CA THR A 38 -17.13 -1.08 9.21
C THR A 38 -15.78 -1.34 8.55
N PRO A 39 -14.74 -1.75 9.30
CA PRO A 39 -13.44 -2.06 8.72
C PRO A 39 -13.58 -3.19 7.69
N SER A 40 -13.02 -2.98 6.50
CA SER A 40 -12.92 -4.01 5.46
C SER A 40 -11.47 -4.44 5.29
N ARG A 41 -11.26 -5.61 4.68
CA ARG A 41 -9.94 -6.08 4.27
C ARG A 41 -9.19 -5.05 3.41
N GLY A 42 -9.89 -4.36 2.51
CA GLY A 42 -9.29 -3.30 1.69
C GLY A 42 -8.73 -2.12 2.49
N VAL A 43 -9.35 -1.76 3.63
CA VAL A 43 -8.80 -0.73 4.54
C VAL A 43 -7.52 -1.21 5.19
N ALA A 44 -7.50 -2.46 5.67
CA ALA A 44 -6.30 -3.05 6.23
C ALA A 44 -5.18 -3.08 5.18
N ASP A 45 -5.47 -3.49 3.96
CA ASP A 45 -4.49 -3.52 2.87
C ASP A 45 -3.97 -2.14 2.48
N ALA A 46 -4.81 -1.10 2.56
CA ALA A 46 -4.39 0.29 2.36
C ALA A 46 -3.44 0.76 3.48
N VAL A 47 -3.72 0.42 4.73
CA VAL A 47 -2.81 0.66 5.86
C VAL A 47 -1.47 -0.04 5.62
N GLY A 48 -1.48 -1.32 5.24
CA GLY A 48 -0.25 -2.06 4.93
C GLY A 48 0.56 -1.44 3.78
N THR A 49 -0.12 -0.94 2.75
CA THR A 49 0.50 -0.26 1.60
C THR A 49 1.18 1.05 2.03
N VAL A 50 0.45 1.92 2.74
CA VAL A 50 0.98 3.20 3.21
C VAL A 50 2.10 3.00 4.25
N ALA A 51 1.96 2.01 5.13
CA ALA A 51 2.99 1.68 6.11
C ALA A 51 4.30 1.24 5.44
N LEU A 52 4.24 0.40 4.40
CA LEU A 52 5.42 0.01 3.63
C LEU A 52 6.10 1.22 2.99
N LEU A 53 5.30 2.11 2.41
CA LEU A 53 5.82 3.30 1.74
C LEU A 53 6.48 4.27 2.73
N LEU A 54 5.81 4.56 3.84
CA LEU A 54 6.33 5.37 4.95
C LEU A 54 7.63 4.78 5.50
N TYR A 55 7.64 3.47 5.75
CA TYR A 55 8.82 2.77 6.27
C TYR A 55 10.01 2.91 5.31
N VAL A 56 9.82 2.59 4.02
CA VAL A 56 10.89 2.66 3.02
C VAL A 56 11.41 4.09 2.85
N LEU A 57 10.52 5.09 2.74
CA LEU A 57 10.89 6.49 2.55
C LEU A 57 11.60 7.08 3.77
N ALA A 58 11.10 6.81 4.97
CA ALA A 58 11.73 7.28 6.19
C ALA A 58 13.14 6.71 6.34
N ARG A 59 13.28 5.41 6.07
CA ARG A 59 14.57 4.73 6.20
C ARG A 59 15.58 5.17 5.15
N SER A 60 15.16 5.46 3.91
CA SER A 60 16.07 5.99 2.88
C SER A 60 16.51 7.43 3.17
N ALA A 61 15.64 8.24 3.79
CA ALA A 61 15.94 9.60 4.21
C ALA A 61 16.68 9.71 5.56
N GLY A 62 16.77 8.61 6.32
CA GLY A 62 17.31 8.62 7.68
C GLY A 62 16.42 9.35 8.70
N THR A 63 15.12 9.40 8.46
CA THR A 63 14.11 10.05 9.30
C THR A 63 13.15 9.04 9.93
N THR A 64 12.19 9.54 10.71
CA THR A 64 11.08 8.73 11.22
C THR A 64 9.91 8.68 10.23
N PRO A 65 9.03 7.65 10.30
CA PRO A 65 7.82 7.58 9.47
C PRO A 65 6.91 8.81 9.60
N ALA A 66 6.82 9.41 10.78
CA ALA A 66 5.99 10.59 11.03
C ALA A 66 6.52 11.88 10.36
N GLU A 67 7.78 11.88 9.93
CA GLU A 67 8.42 13.03 9.26
C GLU A 67 8.30 12.95 7.73
N VAL A 68 7.77 11.85 7.18
CA VAL A 68 7.58 11.71 5.73
C VAL A 68 6.43 12.61 5.27
N PRO A 69 6.67 13.56 4.34
CA PRO A 69 5.62 14.44 3.85
C PRO A 69 4.57 13.68 3.05
N ALA A 70 3.29 14.07 3.18
CA ALA A 70 2.20 13.49 2.40
C ALA A 70 2.38 13.72 0.89
N GLU A 71 3.02 14.84 0.50
CA GLU A 71 3.53 15.12 -0.84
C GLU A 71 4.33 13.97 -1.41
N ARG A 72 5.30 13.49 -0.63
CA ARG A 72 6.16 12.41 -1.08
C ARG A 72 5.41 11.10 -1.22
N LEU A 73 4.44 10.82 -0.35
CA LEU A 73 3.60 9.62 -0.47
C LEU A 73 2.80 9.65 -1.77
N VAL A 74 2.15 10.76 -2.08
CA VAL A 74 1.36 10.89 -3.32
C VAL A 74 2.23 10.77 -4.56
N ASP A 75 3.43 11.39 -4.57
CA ASP A 75 4.35 11.28 -5.71
C ASP A 75 4.73 9.84 -6.03
N GLU A 76 4.95 9.00 -5.01
CA GLU A 76 5.27 7.58 -5.20
C GLU A 76 4.05 6.75 -5.63
N LEU A 77 2.85 7.13 -5.15
CA LEU A 77 1.59 6.50 -5.56
C LEU A 77 1.22 6.84 -7.01
N ASP A 78 1.58 8.03 -7.49
CA ASP A 78 1.40 8.51 -8.88
C ASP A 78 2.48 8.02 -9.86
N GLY A 79 3.34 7.10 -9.40
CA GLY A 79 4.39 6.52 -10.23
C GLY A 79 3.85 5.81 -11.49
N PRO A 80 4.70 5.62 -12.51
CA PRO A 80 4.33 4.94 -13.75
C PRO A 80 3.72 3.54 -13.53
N ALA A 81 2.68 3.23 -14.30
CA ALA A 81 2.07 1.92 -14.37
C ALA A 81 2.62 1.07 -15.54
N ASP A 82 2.49 -0.25 -15.45
CA ASP A 82 2.80 -1.16 -16.57
C ASP A 82 1.67 -1.24 -17.61
N ILE A 83 1.85 -2.10 -18.62
CA ILE A 83 0.89 -2.29 -19.72
C ILE A 83 -0.47 -2.81 -19.26
N GLU A 84 -0.57 -3.42 -18.08
CA GLU A 84 -1.82 -3.91 -17.50
C GLU A 84 -2.37 -2.93 -16.44
N GLY A 85 -1.77 -1.75 -16.30
CA GLY A 85 -2.19 -0.70 -15.38
C GLY A 85 -1.73 -0.91 -13.93
N GLU A 86 -0.80 -1.84 -13.68
CA GLU A 86 -0.27 -2.07 -12.33
C GLU A 86 0.78 -1.02 -11.95
N PRO A 87 0.85 -0.57 -10.68
CA PRO A 87 1.80 0.45 -10.24
C PRO A 87 3.22 -0.13 -10.13
N TYR A 88 3.84 -0.42 -11.28
CA TYR A 88 5.15 -1.07 -11.39
C TYR A 88 6.24 -0.28 -10.66
N ALA A 89 6.26 1.04 -10.83
CA ALA A 89 7.25 1.89 -10.18
C ALA A 89 7.15 1.83 -8.65
N LEU A 90 5.94 1.91 -8.10
CA LEU A 90 5.69 1.78 -6.66
C LEU A 90 6.16 0.41 -6.14
N ARG A 91 5.78 -0.68 -6.84
CA ARG A 91 6.17 -2.03 -6.45
C ARG A 91 7.70 -2.19 -6.44
N GLU A 92 8.38 -1.65 -7.46
CA GLU A 92 9.84 -1.70 -7.56
C GLU A 92 10.50 -0.86 -6.46
N ALA A 93 10.01 0.35 -6.20
CA ALA A 93 10.50 1.21 -5.12
C ALA A 93 10.38 0.53 -3.75
N LEU A 94 9.22 -0.08 -3.46
CA LEU A 94 9.02 -0.86 -2.23
C LEU A 94 9.95 -2.08 -2.18
N HIS A 95 10.14 -2.77 -3.30
CA HIS A 95 11.02 -3.93 -3.36
C HIS A 95 12.47 -3.57 -3.06
N GLN A 96 13.01 -2.56 -3.77
CA GLN A 96 14.37 -2.09 -3.62
C GLN A 96 14.60 -1.50 -2.24
N GLY A 97 13.67 -0.67 -1.76
CA GLY A 97 13.73 -0.12 -0.41
C GLY A 97 13.82 -1.18 0.68
N LEU A 98 13.01 -2.24 0.59
CA LEU A 98 13.12 -3.36 1.53
C LEU A 98 14.47 -4.07 1.45
N VAL A 99 15.01 -4.27 0.24
CA VAL A 99 16.33 -4.90 0.03
C VAL A 99 17.45 -4.04 0.61
N GLU A 100 17.44 -2.72 0.38
CA GLU A 100 18.41 -1.77 0.90
C GLU A 100 18.42 -1.72 2.44
N GLN A 101 17.26 -1.94 3.06
CA GLN A 101 17.13 -2.04 4.52
C GLN A 101 17.46 -3.43 5.07
N GLY A 102 17.95 -4.35 4.25
CA GLY A 102 18.38 -5.69 4.66
C GLY A 102 17.25 -6.73 4.76
N HIS A 103 16.02 -6.41 4.33
CA HIS A 103 14.88 -7.33 4.33
C HIS A 103 14.90 -8.24 3.10
N THR A 104 15.97 -9.01 2.94
CA THR A 104 16.23 -9.81 1.73
C THR A 104 15.57 -11.19 1.74
N GLU A 105 15.29 -11.73 2.93
CA GLU A 105 14.74 -13.07 3.07
C GLU A 105 13.31 -13.14 2.53
N ARG A 106 12.99 -14.18 1.75
CA ARG A 106 11.63 -14.39 1.22
C ARG A 106 10.59 -14.64 2.32
N THR A 107 11.05 -15.16 3.45
CA THR A 107 10.23 -15.41 4.65
C THR A 107 10.05 -14.17 5.51
N HIS A 108 10.74 -13.07 5.22
CA HIS A 108 10.63 -11.85 6.00
C HIS A 108 9.20 -11.29 5.93
N PRO A 109 8.57 -10.92 7.06
CA PRO A 109 7.17 -10.49 7.09
C PRO A 109 6.85 -9.34 6.13
N LEU A 110 7.72 -8.33 6.03
CA LEU A 110 7.51 -7.19 5.13
C LEU A 110 7.60 -7.59 3.64
N ARG A 111 8.41 -8.60 3.32
CA ARG A 111 8.51 -9.15 1.96
C ARG A 111 7.28 -9.97 1.60
N GLN A 112 6.77 -10.75 2.55
CA GLN A 112 5.53 -11.48 2.40
C GLN A 112 4.33 -10.55 2.24
N LEU A 113 4.30 -9.45 3.00
CA LEU A 113 3.29 -8.41 2.84
C LEU A 113 3.32 -7.79 1.44
N LEU A 114 4.49 -7.34 0.97
CA LEU A 114 4.62 -6.78 -0.37
C LEU A 114 4.21 -7.81 -1.44
N ALA A 115 4.62 -9.07 -1.29
CA ALA A 115 4.25 -10.14 -2.22
C ALA A 115 2.73 -10.37 -2.25
N ARG A 116 2.08 -10.38 -1.09
CA ARG A 116 0.63 -10.52 -0.94
C ARG A 116 -0.11 -9.34 -1.60
N LEU A 117 0.32 -8.12 -1.33
CA LEU A 117 -0.30 -6.91 -1.93
C LEU A 117 -0.10 -6.85 -3.44
N SER A 118 1.06 -7.33 -3.93
CA SER A 118 1.38 -7.36 -5.36
C SER A 118 0.77 -8.56 -6.11
N GLN A 119 0.13 -9.48 -5.39
CA GLN A 119 -0.42 -10.69 -6.00
C GLN A 119 -1.64 -10.33 -6.86
N ARG A 120 -1.68 -10.90 -8.05
CA ARG A 120 -2.80 -10.77 -8.98
C ARG A 120 -3.50 -12.10 -9.11
N GLU A 121 -4.81 -12.09 -8.95
CA GLU A 121 -5.63 -13.27 -9.16
C GLU A 121 -5.96 -13.40 -10.65
N PRO A 122 -5.86 -14.60 -11.24
CA PRO A 122 -6.32 -14.81 -12.59
C PRO A 122 -7.82 -14.48 -12.68
N LEU A 123 -8.23 -13.85 -13.79
CA LEU A 123 -9.66 -13.74 -14.06
C LEU A 123 -10.23 -15.16 -14.17
N PRO A 124 -11.42 -15.44 -13.61
CA PRO A 124 -12.11 -16.68 -13.94
C PRO A 124 -12.29 -16.68 -15.46
N GLN A 125 -11.62 -17.61 -16.16
CA GLN A 125 -11.76 -17.77 -17.60
C GLN A 125 -12.84 -18.82 -17.87
N PRO A 126 -14.07 -18.45 -18.28
CA PRO A 126 -14.71 -19.20 -19.35
C PRO A 126 -13.84 -19.04 -20.62
N ASP A 127 -14.09 -19.84 -21.66
CA ASP A 127 -13.48 -19.70 -23.01
C ASP A 127 -13.85 -18.34 -23.66
N ILE A 128 -13.49 -17.22 -23.03
CA ILE A 128 -13.73 -15.86 -23.49
C ILE A 128 -12.50 -15.43 -24.27
N PRO A 129 -12.65 -15.11 -25.57
CA PRO A 129 -11.59 -14.53 -26.38
C PRO A 129 -10.95 -13.29 -25.72
N LEU A 130 -9.61 -13.19 -25.79
CA LEU A 130 -8.79 -12.16 -25.12
C LEU A 130 -9.13 -10.72 -25.56
N ASP A 131 -9.67 -10.55 -26.76
CA ASP A 131 -10.17 -9.28 -27.29
C ASP A 131 -11.42 -8.78 -26.53
N LEU A 132 -12.23 -9.68 -25.97
CA LEU A 132 -13.41 -9.33 -25.18
C LEU A 132 -13.08 -9.01 -23.71
N THR A 133 -11.89 -9.36 -23.23
CA THR A 133 -11.42 -8.97 -21.88
C THR A 133 -10.72 -7.61 -21.87
N GLY A 134 -10.68 -6.91 -23.01
CA GLY A 134 -9.87 -5.70 -23.16
C GLY A 134 -8.37 -5.97 -23.03
N GLY A 135 -7.92 -7.20 -23.30
CA GLY A 135 -6.53 -7.63 -23.12
C GLY A 135 -6.15 -7.99 -21.68
N LEU A 136 -7.05 -7.84 -20.70
CA LEU A 136 -6.77 -8.19 -19.32
C LEU A 136 -6.81 -9.71 -19.13
N THR A 137 -5.80 -10.23 -18.45
CA THR A 137 -5.71 -11.68 -18.13
C THR A 137 -5.91 -11.96 -16.64
N ARG A 138 -5.88 -10.91 -15.80
CA ARG A 138 -5.90 -10.99 -14.34
C ARG A 138 -6.62 -9.78 -13.74
N TRP A 139 -7.17 -9.95 -12.55
CA TRP A 139 -7.62 -8.83 -11.73
C TRP A 139 -6.44 -7.90 -11.38
N PRO A 140 -6.70 -6.60 -11.15
CA PRO A 140 -5.71 -5.70 -10.57
C PRO A 140 -5.17 -6.26 -9.25
N SER A 141 -3.92 -5.96 -8.93
CA SER A 141 -3.37 -6.31 -7.63
C SER A 141 -4.03 -5.49 -6.53
N THR A 142 -3.99 -6.01 -5.29
CA THR A 142 -4.41 -5.25 -4.12
C THR A 142 -3.63 -3.94 -4.01
N LEU A 143 -2.33 -3.94 -4.35
CA LEU A 143 -1.48 -2.76 -4.38
C LEU A 143 -2.00 -1.68 -5.35
N SER A 144 -2.52 -2.08 -6.52
CA SER A 144 -3.16 -1.15 -7.47
C SER A 144 -4.39 -0.48 -6.86
N ASP A 145 -5.29 -1.27 -6.26
CA ASP A 145 -6.54 -0.74 -5.71
C ASP A 145 -6.30 0.12 -4.46
N THR A 146 -5.38 -0.29 -3.58
CA THR A 146 -5.02 0.49 -2.40
C THR A 146 -4.31 1.77 -2.78
N ALA A 147 -3.38 1.73 -3.74
CA ALA A 147 -2.70 2.94 -4.21
C ALA A 147 -3.68 3.98 -4.75
N ARG A 148 -4.64 3.55 -5.60
CA ARG A 148 -5.67 4.42 -6.16
C ARG A 148 -6.56 5.04 -5.07
N TRP A 149 -7.00 4.24 -4.10
CA TRP A 149 -7.84 4.74 -3.01
C TRP A 149 -7.07 5.68 -2.07
N THR A 150 -5.85 5.30 -1.68
CA THR A 150 -4.98 6.12 -0.83
C THR A 150 -4.67 7.45 -1.49
N HIS A 151 -4.38 7.45 -2.80
CA HIS A 151 -4.19 8.68 -3.56
C HIS A 151 -5.39 9.62 -3.42
N ALA A 152 -6.60 9.11 -3.72
CA ALA A 152 -7.82 9.90 -3.62
C ALA A 152 -8.07 10.47 -2.20
N VAL A 153 -7.72 9.70 -1.17
CA VAL A 153 -7.81 10.13 0.24
C VAL A 153 -6.81 11.25 0.55
N LEU A 154 -5.55 11.09 0.15
CA LEU A 154 -4.48 12.04 0.45
C LEU A 154 -4.61 13.33 -0.39
N ASP A 155 -5.07 13.23 -1.64
CA ASP A 155 -5.29 14.38 -2.51
C ASP A 155 -6.58 15.13 -2.14
N GLY A 156 -7.64 14.42 -1.72
CA GLY A 156 -8.84 15.03 -1.16
C GLY A 156 -8.56 15.86 0.10
N ALA A 157 -7.58 15.46 0.92
CA ALA A 157 -7.13 16.24 2.07
C ALA A 157 -6.39 17.54 1.67
N ARG A 158 -5.89 17.66 0.44
CA ARG A 158 -5.22 18.88 -0.08
C ARG A 158 -6.17 19.94 -0.61
N GLN A 159 -7.45 19.61 -0.84
CA GLN A 159 -8.45 20.57 -1.32
C GLN A 159 -9.38 21.01 -0.19
N PRO A 160 -9.01 22.03 0.63
CA PRO A 160 -9.93 22.62 1.58
C PRO A 160 -10.90 23.54 0.82
N GLY A 161 -12.04 22.99 0.39
CA GLY A 161 -13.16 23.80 -0.07
C GLY A 161 -13.93 23.22 -1.25
N THR A 162 -14.87 22.34 -0.96
CA THR A 162 -16.12 22.30 -1.74
C THR A 162 -17.24 21.89 -0.79
N VAL A 163 -17.89 22.91 -0.22
CA VAL A 163 -19.24 22.83 0.35
C VAL A 163 -20.16 23.54 -0.64
#